data_AF-A0A536NQR5-F1
#
_entry.id   AF-A0A536NQR5-F1
#
_cell.length_a   1.000
_cell.length_b   1.000
_cell.length_c   1.000
_cell.angle_alpha   90.00
_cell.angle_beta   90.00
_cell.angle_gamma   90.00
#
_symmetry.space_group_name_H-M   'P 1'
#
loop_
_entity.id
_entity.type
_entity.pdbx_description
1 polymer ?
#
loop_
_entity_poly.entity_id
_entity_poly.type
_entity_poly.pdbx_seq_one_letter_code
_entity_poly.pdbx_strand_id
1 'polypeptide(L)' 'MQSLQVMCDNCRAQLAPGAAYCERCGARTRKARRLVRLAIRVELLFFALVVVLVIAFTWIYAVQK' A
#
# COMPACT_ATOMS: atom_id res chain seq x y z
N MET A 1 -2.43 -14.19 -9.17
CA MET A 1 -1.50 -15.22 -8.68
C MET A 1 -0.68 -14.67 -7.52
N GLN A 2 -0.75 -15.28 -6.33
CA GLN A 2 0.04 -14.83 -5.18
C GLN A 2 1.44 -15.44 -5.25
N SER A 3 2.47 -14.59 -5.36
CA SER A 3 3.86 -15.04 -5.34
C SER A 3 4.22 -15.61 -3.97
N LEU A 4 4.37 -16.92 -3.91
CA LEU A 4 4.97 -17.64 -2.79
C LEU A 4 6.46 -17.29 -2.78
N GLN A 5 6.86 -16.38 -1.89
CA GLN A 5 8.26 -16.08 -1.65
C GLN A 5 8.86 -17.24 -0.85
N VAL A 6 9.71 -18.01 -1.51
CA VAL A 6 10.40 -19.16 -0.91
C VAL A 6 11.67 -18.70 -0.16
N MET A 7 12.15 -17.48 -0.42
CA MET A 7 13.42 -16.95 0.12
C MET A 7 13.27 -15.53 0.66
N CYS A 8 13.96 -15.23 1.75
CA CYS A 8 13.96 -13.91 2.38
C CYS A 8 14.89 -12.95 1.62
N ASP A 9 14.41 -11.77 1.26
CA ASP A 9 15.27 -10.74 0.64
C ASP A 9 16.33 -10.16 1.60
N ASN A 10 16.13 -10.27 2.92
CA ASN A 10 17.03 -9.67 3.92
C ASN A 10 18.14 -10.63 4.34
N CYS A 11 17.77 -11.85 4.74
CA CYS A 11 18.71 -12.84 5.27
C CYS A 11 18.93 -14.07 4.38
N ARG A 12 18.27 -14.14 3.21
CA ARG A 12 18.28 -15.31 2.30
C ARG A 12 17.89 -16.64 2.96
N ALA A 13 17.25 -16.62 4.13
CA ALA A 13 16.69 -17.81 4.72
C ALA A 13 15.50 -18.31 3.89
N GLN A 14 15.29 -19.62 3.89
CA GLN A 14 14.09 -20.24 3.35
C GLN A 14 12.89 -19.76 4.16
N LEU A 15 11.82 -19.32 3.49
CA LEU A 15 10.56 -18.97 4.13
C LEU A 15 9.55 -20.09 3.96
N ALA A 16 8.79 -20.33 5.02
CA ALA A 16 7.60 -21.16 4.94
C ALA A 16 6.60 -20.58 3.92
N PRO A 17 5.92 -21.46 3.16
CA PRO A 17 4.96 -21.04 2.14
C PRO A 17 3.82 -20.24 2.77
N GLY A 18 3.71 -18.96 2.41
CA GLY A 18 2.66 -18.06 2.89
C GLY A 18 3.00 -17.30 4.17
N ALA A 19 4.21 -17.42 4.71
CA ALA A 19 4.63 -16.68 5.89
C ALA A 19 4.58 -15.15 5.67
N ALA A 20 3.95 -14.42 6.60
CA ALA A 20 3.87 -12.96 6.55
C ALA A 20 5.18 -12.27 7.01
N TYR A 21 5.97 -12.98 7.82
CA TYR A 21 7.22 -12.55 8.41
C TYR A 21 8.25 -13.67 8.25
N CYS A 22 9.53 -13.33 8.20
CA CYS A 22 10.60 -14.33 8.21
C CYS A 22 10.90 -14.78 9.64
N GLU A 23 10.86 -16.09 9.93
CA GLU A 23 11.18 -16.64 11.25
C GLU A 23 12.63 -16.41 11.70
N ARG A 24 13.59 -16.19 10.77
CA ARG A 24 14.99 -15.96 11.13
C ARG A 24 15.35 -14.50 11.40
N CYS A 25 14.83 -13.57 10.60
CA CYS A 25 15.22 -12.16 10.70
C CYS A 25 14.09 -11.21 11.15
N GLY A 26 12.86 -11.72 11.33
CA GLY A 26 11.70 -10.91 11.69
C GLY A 26 11.21 -9.93 10.62
N ALA A 27 11.89 -9.85 9.47
CA ALA A 27 11.51 -8.91 8.41
C ALA A 27 10.19 -9.32 7.76
N ARG A 28 9.31 -8.34 7.49
CA ARG A 28 8.10 -8.55 6.68
C ARG A 28 8.47 -9.00 5.28
N THR A 29 7.73 -9.99 4.77
CA THR A 29 7.88 -10.43 3.40
C THR A 29 7.55 -9.33 2.42
N ARG A 30 8.15 -9.40 1.23
CA ARG A 30 7.95 -8.39 0.19
C ARG A 30 6.48 -8.38 -0.28
N LYS A 31 5.74 -9.50 -0.11
CA LYS A 31 4.28 -9.58 -0.35
C LYS A 31 3.49 -8.69 0.63
N ALA A 32 3.75 -8.78 1.93
CA ALA A 32 3.10 -7.95 2.95
C ALA A 32 3.39 -6.45 2.72
N ARG A 33 4.65 -6.10 2.43
CA ARG A 33 5.02 -4.69 2.14
C ARG A 33 4.36 -4.14 0.86
N ARG A 34 4.10 -4.98 -0.14
CA ARG A 34 3.45 -4.56 -1.39
C ARG A 34 1.97 -4.28 -1.16
N LEU A 35 1.29 -5.13 -0.40
CA LEU A 35 -0.12 -4.94 -0.05
C LEU A 35 -0.33 -3.66 0.77
N VAL A 36 0.51 -3.41 1.78
CA VAL A 36 0.44 -2.19 2.59
C VAL A 36 0.68 -0.94 1.74
N ARG A 37 1.69 -0.94 0.85
CA ARG A 37 1.90 0.19 -0.07
C ARG A 37 0.74 0.40 -1.04
N LEU A 38 0.11 -0.68 -1.50
CA LEU A 38 -1.05 -0.59 -2.39
C LEU A 38 -2.24 0.02 -1.64
N ALA A 39 -2.54 -0.46 -0.43
CA ALA A 39 -3.61 0.07 0.42
C ALA A 39 -3.41 1.56 0.70
N ILE A 40 -2.22 1.96 1.16
CA ILE A 40 -1.89 3.38 1.43
C ILE A 40 -2.05 4.23 0.16
N ARG A 41 -1.62 3.73 -1.01
CA ARG A 41 -1.77 4.44 -2.28
C ARG A 41 -3.24 4.63 -2.66
N VAL A 42 -4.09 3.61 -2.42
CA VAL A 42 -5.53 3.69 -2.70
C VAL A 42 -6.20 4.69 -1.76
N GLU A 43 -5.89 4.68 -0.46
CA GLU A 43 -6.41 5.68 0.49
C GLU A 43 -5.98 7.11 0.10
N LEU A 44 -4.70 7.32 -0.22
CA LEU A 44 -4.20 8.63 -0.67
C LEU A 44 -4.92 9.13 -1.92
N LEU A 45 -5.17 8.25 -2.90
CA LEU A 45 -5.92 8.61 -4.11
C LEU A 45 -7.37 8.99 -3.81
N PHE A 46 -8.03 8.27 -2.88
CA PHE A 46 -9.38 8.59 -2.45
C PHE A 46 -9.44 9.97 -1.77
N PHE A 47 -8.55 10.23 -0.81
CA PHE A 47 -8.48 11.54 -0.16
C PHE A 47 -8.16 12.67 -1.15
N ALA A 48 -7.24 12.45 -2.08
CA ALA A 48 -6.93 13.43 -3.13
C ALA A 48 -8.15 13.74 -4.01
N LEU A 49 -8.93 12.73 -4.40
CA LEU A 49 -10.17 12.92 -5.15
C LEU A 49 -11.20 13.76 -4.39
N VAL A 50 -11.38 13.47 -3.10
CA VAL A 50 -12.30 14.23 -2.24
C VAL A 50 -11.85 15.70 -2.14
N VAL A 51 -10.55 15.95 -1.92
CA VAL A 51 -10.00 17.31 -1.87
C VAL A 51 -10.21 18.05 -3.19
N VAL A 52 -9.97 17.40 -4.33
CA VAL A 52 -10.21 17.99 -5.65
C VAL A 52 -11.68 18.35 -5.84
N LEU A 53 -12.61 17.48 -5.44
CA LEU A 53 -14.05 17.79 -5.49
C LEU A 53 -14.38 19.00 -4.63
N VAL A 54 -13.92 19.05 -3.38
CA VAL A 54 -14.19 20.18 -2.47
C VAL A 54 -13.64 21.48 -3.04
N ILE A 55 -12.42 21.47 -3.58
CA ILE A 55 -11.81 22.65 -4.22
C ILE A 55 -12.65 23.09 -5.42
N ALA A 56 -13.06 22.14 -6.28
CA ALA A 56 -13.88 22.45 -7.45
C ALA A 56 -15.22 23.08 -7.04
N PHE A 57 -15.92 22.51 -6.05
CA PHE A 57 -17.16 23.08 -5.52
C PHE A 57 -16.95 24.49 -4.95
N THR A 58 -15.90 24.67 -4.15
CA THR A 58 -15.58 25.98 -3.55
C THR A 58 -15.32 27.03 -4.63
N TRP A 59 -14.59 26.66 -5.68
CA TRP A 59 -14.34 27.52 -6.83
C TRP A 59 -15.63 27.88 -7.57
N ILE A 60 -16.51 26.91 -7.83
CA ILE A 60 -17.79 27.15 -8.50
C ILE A 60 -18.64 28.14 -7.71
N TYR A 61 -18.74 27.96 -6.38
CA TYR A 61 -19.48 28.87 -5.51
C TYR A 61 -18.86 30.28 -5.46
N ALA A 62 -17.53 30.38 -5.46
CA ALA A 62 -16.84 31.66 -5.47
C ALA A 62 -17.02 32.41 -6.80
N VAL A 63 -17.04 31.71 -7.93
CA VAL A 63 -17.18 32.30 -9.28
C VAL A 63 -18.63 32.66 -9.62
N GLN A 64 -19.62 31.94 -9.07
CA GLN A 64 -21.05 32.27 -9.25
C GLN A 64 -21.56 33.40 -8.34
N LYS A 65 -20.73 33.91 -7.43
CA LYS A 65 -21.04 35.06 -6.58
C LYS A 65 -20.80 36.37 -7.32
#